data_AF-A0A3B5AWU8-F1
#
_entry.id   AF-A0A3B5AWU8-F1
#
_cell.length_a   1.000
_cell.length_b   1.000
_cell.length_c   1.000
_cell.angle_alpha   90.00
_cell.angle_beta   90.00
_cell.angle_gamma   90.00
#
_symmetry.space_group_name_H-M   'P 1'
#
loop_
_entity.id
_entity.type
_entity.pdbx_description
1 polymer ?
#
loop_
_entity_poly.entity_id
_entity_poly.type
_entity_poly.pdbx_seq_one_letter_code
_entity_poly.pdbx_strand_id
1 'polypeptide(L)'
;GHLKLLKSLTLFSQCGKSQPSRTSRIFGGIKSSPGAYPWQVSVQARPRGSSFGFSHLCGGILLKSCWVLTAAHCIEGNYDWQVVMGGVNIDKKEEMDQTIPVIETIVHDYRSCKGADGLEESGIW
;
A
#
# COMPACT_ATOMS: atom_id res chain seq x y z
N GLY A 1 32.20 -3.18 19.06
CA GLY A 1 31.10 -2.22 18.81
C GLY A 1 30.71 -2.05 17.34
N HIS A 2 31.58 -2.35 16.37
CA HIS A 2 31.34 -2.07 14.94
C HIS A 2 30.31 -3.00 14.25
N LEU A 3 30.21 -4.26 14.66
CA LEU A 3 29.32 -5.25 14.03
C LEU A 3 27.81 -5.01 14.28
N LYS A 4 27.45 -4.28 15.34
CA LYS A 4 26.04 -3.98 15.65
C LYS A 4 25.48 -2.84 14.78
N LEU A 5 26.32 -1.88 14.38
CA LEU A 5 25.95 -0.80 13.45
C LEU A 5 25.79 -1.30 12.01
N LEU A 6 26.61 -2.26 11.57
CA LEU A 6 26.49 -2.84 10.22
C LEU A 6 25.19 -3.63 10.01
N LYS A 7 24.61 -4.22 11.06
CA LYS A 7 23.31 -4.91 10.99
C LYS A 7 22.13 -3.96 10.78
N SER A 8 22.26 -2.70 11.18
CA SER A 8 21.20 -1.69 11.08
C SER A 8 21.03 -1.17 9.65
N LEU A 9 22.15 -1.05 8.90
CA LEU A 9 22.15 -0.52 7.53
C LEU A 9 21.66 -1.52 6.47
N THR A 10 21.48 -2.80 6.82
CA THR A 10 21.10 -3.87 5.88
C THR A 10 19.62 -4.28 5.94
N LEU A 11 18.82 -3.81 6.91
CA LEU A 11 17.44 -4.29 7.05
C LEU A 11 16.49 -3.80 5.94
N PHE A 12 16.86 -2.74 5.22
CA PHE A 12 16.05 -2.15 4.15
C PHE A 12 16.71 -2.23 2.77
N SER A 13 17.78 -3.02 2.60
CA SER A 13 18.52 -3.12 1.33
C SER A 13 17.97 -4.18 0.36
N GLN A 14 16.95 -4.94 0.77
CA GLN A 14 16.35 -6.00 -0.04
C GLN A 14 14.86 -5.71 -0.26
N CYS A 15 14.41 -5.86 -1.50
CA CYS A 15 13.01 -5.77 -1.91
C CYS A 15 12.52 -7.11 -2.49
N GLY A 16 11.21 -7.31 -2.56
CA GLY A 16 10.62 -8.48 -3.22
C GLY A 16 10.87 -9.84 -2.56
N LYS A 17 11.36 -9.86 -1.31
CA LYS A 17 11.55 -11.09 -0.52
C LYS A 17 10.36 -11.28 0.41
N SER A 18 9.52 -12.26 0.09
CA SER A 18 8.43 -12.69 0.97
C SER A 18 8.94 -13.65 2.04
N GLN A 19 8.21 -13.75 3.16
CA GLN A 19 8.33 -14.94 4.00
C GLN A 19 7.87 -16.16 3.20
N PRO A 20 8.49 -17.35 3.40
CA PRO A 20 8.17 -18.54 2.63
C PRO A 20 6.65 -18.81 2.63
N SER A 21 6.03 -18.64 1.47
CA SER A 21 4.63 -18.97 1.23
C SER A 21 4.59 -20.18 0.32
N ARG A 22 3.94 -21.26 0.76
CA ARG A 22 3.68 -22.43 -0.06
C ARG A 22 2.31 -22.26 -0.71
N THR A 23 2.24 -21.65 -1.89
CA THR A 23 0.97 -21.56 -2.62
C THR A 23 1.11 -21.96 -4.09
N SER A 24 0.27 -22.91 -4.49
CA SER A 24 0.01 -23.29 -5.88
C SER A 24 -0.92 -22.28 -6.56
N ARG A 25 -1.20 -22.50 -7.85
CA ARG A 25 -2.08 -21.70 -8.74
C ARG A 25 -3.30 -21.11 -7.99
N ILE A 26 -3.49 -19.80 -8.11
CA ILE A 26 -4.58 -19.05 -7.49
C ILE A 26 -5.87 -19.29 -8.28
N PHE A 27 -6.85 -19.97 -7.68
CA PHE A 27 -8.24 -19.99 -8.15
C PHE A 27 -9.14 -19.74 -6.93
N GLY A 28 -9.97 -18.69 -6.95
CA GLY A 28 -10.79 -18.27 -5.79
C GLY A 28 -10.02 -17.65 -4.61
N GLY A 29 -8.69 -17.74 -4.60
CA GLY A 29 -7.82 -17.17 -3.57
C GLY A 29 -7.92 -17.87 -2.21
N ILE A 30 -6.93 -17.63 -1.35
CA ILE A 30 -6.96 -18.03 0.05
C ILE A 30 -6.48 -16.87 0.90
N LYS A 31 -6.87 -16.82 2.18
CA LYS A 31 -6.34 -15.84 3.12
C LYS A 31 -4.82 -15.95 3.17
N SER A 32 -4.14 -14.81 3.02
CA SER A 32 -2.68 -14.75 3.08
C SER A 32 -2.17 -15.09 4.48
N SER A 33 -1.04 -15.81 4.55
CA SER A 33 -0.29 -15.92 5.79
C SER A 33 0.40 -14.59 6.12
N PRO A 34 0.61 -14.26 7.41
CA PRO A 34 1.41 -13.12 7.82
C PRO A 34 2.79 -13.11 7.14
N GLY A 35 3.18 -11.96 6.60
CA GLY A 35 4.49 -11.77 5.96
C GLY A 35 4.66 -12.39 4.55
N ALA A 36 3.64 -13.02 3.96
CA ALA A 36 3.74 -13.52 2.58
C ALA A 36 3.83 -12.38 1.54
N TYR A 37 3.20 -11.24 1.83
CA TYR A 37 3.27 -10.03 1.01
C TYR A 37 3.64 -8.84 1.89
N PRO A 38 4.90 -8.75 2.35
CA PRO A 38 5.32 -7.74 3.33
C PRO A 38 5.25 -6.31 2.79
N TRP A 39 5.15 -6.15 1.47
CA TRP A 39 4.97 -4.86 0.79
C TRP A 39 3.50 -4.45 0.61
N GLN A 40 2.52 -5.29 0.96
CA GLN A 40 1.11 -4.93 0.82
C GLN A 40 0.75 -3.82 1.82
N VAL A 41 0.10 -2.77 1.32
CA VAL A 41 -0.32 -1.61 2.11
C VAL A 41 -1.82 -1.40 1.96
N SER A 42 -2.47 -1.05 3.06
CA SER A 42 -3.81 -0.49 3.10
C SER A 42 -3.72 1.03 3.10
N VAL A 43 -4.16 1.67 2.02
CA VAL A 43 -4.29 3.12 1.92
C VAL A 43 -5.63 3.51 2.51
N GLN A 44 -5.61 4.39 3.50
CA GLN A 44 -6.78 4.82 4.24
C GLN A 44 -6.96 6.33 4.17
N ALA A 45 -8.21 6.76 4.18
CA ALA A 45 -8.57 8.15 4.04
C ALA A 45 -9.63 8.53 5.07
N ARG A 46 -9.69 9.82 5.38
CA ARG A 46 -10.87 10.45 5.99
C ARG A 46 -11.05 11.85 5.41
N PRO A 47 -12.29 12.36 5.30
CA PRO A 47 -12.51 13.73 4.86
C PRO A 47 -11.74 14.70 5.77
N ARG A 48 -11.01 15.63 5.16
CA ARG A 48 -10.17 16.58 5.90
C ARG A 48 -11.01 17.43 6.85
N GLY A 49 -10.56 17.55 8.10
CA GLY A 49 -11.29 18.28 9.14
C GLY A 49 -12.55 17.58 9.66
N SER A 50 -12.82 16.34 9.25
CA SER A 50 -13.93 15.56 9.81
C SER A 50 -13.53 14.82 11.09
N SER A 51 -14.51 14.55 11.93
CA SER A 51 -14.37 13.71 13.13
C SER A 51 -14.50 12.20 12.82
N PHE A 52 -14.69 11.83 11.55
CA PHE A 52 -14.76 10.43 11.15
C PHE A 52 -13.39 9.75 11.28
N GLY A 53 -13.42 8.45 11.57
CA GLY A 53 -12.23 7.62 11.55
C GLY A 53 -11.69 7.43 10.13
N PHE A 54 -10.43 7.01 10.03
CA PHE A 54 -9.87 6.57 8.76
C PHE A 54 -10.52 5.25 8.32
N SER A 55 -10.86 5.15 7.04
CA SER A 55 -11.37 3.92 6.43
C SER A 55 -10.49 3.48 5.27
N HIS A 56 -10.49 2.18 5.00
CA HIS A 56 -9.82 1.63 3.82
C HIS A 56 -10.42 2.22 2.54
N LEU A 57 -9.54 2.60 1.62
CA LEU A 57 -9.93 3.11 0.32
C LEU A 57 -9.32 2.29 -0.81
N CYS A 58 -8.01 2.04 -0.76
CA CYS A 58 -7.29 1.31 -1.80
C CYS A 58 -6.14 0.46 -1.25
N GLY A 59 -5.61 -0.42 -2.09
CA GLY A 59 -4.31 -1.04 -1.87
C GLY A 59 -3.15 -0.12 -2.25
N GLY A 60 -1.95 -0.48 -1.78
CA GLY A 60 -0.69 0.13 -2.17
C GLY A 60 0.48 -0.83 -2.00
N ILE A 61 1.66 -0.41 -2.44
CA ILE A 61 2.91 -1.19 -2.40
C ILE A 61 3.98 -0.36 -1.70
N LEU A 62 4.58 -0.91 -0.64
CA LEU A 62 5.77 -0.33 -0.02
C LEU A 62 6.97 -0.48 -0.97
N LEU A 63 7.40 0.63 -1.57
CA LEU A 63 8.56 0.67 -2.46
C LEU A 63 9.88 0.83 -1.70
N LYS A 64 9.85 1.67 -0.65
CA LYS A 64 10.98 1.99 0.23
C LYS A 64 10.43 2.36 1.61
N SER A 65 11.29 2.43 2.63
CA SER A 65 10.90 2.67 4.03
C SER A 65 9.92 3.84 4.26
N CYS A 66 9.91 4.85 3.39
CA CYS A 66 9.01 6.01 3.49
C CYS A 66 8.26 6.30 2.16
N TRP A 67 8.17 5.33 1.26
CA TRP A 67 7.54 5.51 -0.06
C TRP A 67 6.55 4.37 -0.34
N VAL A 68 5.29 4.73 -0.53
CA VAL A 68 4.22 3.83 -0.94
C VAL A 68 3.73 4.24 -2.33
N LEU A 69 3.60 3.26 -3.23
CA LEU A 69 3.00 3.43 -4.54
C LEU A 69 1.54 2.99 -4.53
N THR A 70 0.67 3.77 -5.14
CA THR A 70 -0.74 3.44 -5.36
C THR A 70 -1.23 4.10 -6.66
N ALA A 71 -2.48 3.87 -7.05
CA ALA A 71 -3.07 4.51 -8.21
C ALA A 71 -3.42 5.98 -7.93
N ALA A 72 -3.27 6.85 -8.94
CA ALA A 72 -3.56 8.28 -8.84
C ALA A 72 -4.96 8.55 -8.27
N HIS A 73 -5.99 7.90 -8.82
CA HIS A 73 -7.39 8.09 -8.40
C HIS A 73 -7.65 7.70 -6.93
N CYS A 74 -6.76 6.93 -6.29
CA CYS A 74 -6.89 6.58 -4.88
C CYS A 74 -6.43 7.70 -3.95
N ILE A 75 -5.65 8.67 -4.44
CA ILE A 75 -5.01 9.73 -3.64
C ILE A 75 -5.30 11.13 -4.19
N GLU A 76 -6.35 11.24 -5.00
CA GLU A 76 -6.90 12.51 -5.47
C GLU A 76 -7.91 13.07 -4.44
N GLY A 77 -8.02 14.40 -4.37
CA GLY A 77 -8.98 15.10 -3.51
C GLY A 77 -8.40 15.57 -2.17
N ASN A 78 -9.27 16.13 -1.33
CA ASN A 78 -8.91 16.79 -0.07
C ASN A 78 -9.22 15.91 1.15
N TYR A 79 -8.34 14.97 1.41
CA TYR A 79 -8.44 14.02 2.52
C TYR A 79 -7.19 14.09 3.40
N ASP A 80 -7.33 13.68 4.67
CA ASP A 80 -6.19 13.23 5.44
C ASP A 80 -5.91 11.78 5.05
N TRP A 81 -4.65 11.44 4.85
CA TRP A 81 -4.23 10.12 4.39
C TRP A 81 -3.37 9.43 5.44
N GLN A 82 -3.56 8.12 5.57
CA GLN A 82 -2.65 7.25 6.31
C GLN A 82 -2.48 5.92 5.60
N VAL A 83 -1.42 5.21 5.94
CA VAL A 83 -1.15 3.86 5.46
C VAL A 83 -1.07 2.89 6.62
N VAL A 84 -1.59 1.68 6.43
CA VAL A 84 -1.47 0.57 7.37
C VAL A 84 -0.81 -0.62 6.68
N MET A 85 0.19 -1.21 7.32
CA MET A 85 0.94 -2.34 6.79
C MET A 85 1.38 -3.31 7.89
N GLY A 86 1.75 -4.53 7.53
CA GLY A 86 2.25 -5.56 8.44
C GLY A 86 1.21 -6.60 8.86
N GLY A 87 -0.06 -6.23 9.01
CA GLY A 87 -1.18 -7.15 9.24
C GLY A 87 -1.74 -7.80 7.98
N VAL A 88 -2.62 -8.78 8.19
CA VAL A 88 -3.34 -9.54 7.15
C VAL A 88 -4.85 -9.42 7.24
N ASN A 89 -5.38 -8.68 8.22
CA ASN A 89 -6.80 -8.44 8.39
C ASN A 89 -7.07 -6.96 8.64
N ILE A 90 -7.88 -6.33 7.79
CA ILE A 90 -8.16 -4.91 7.89
C ILE A 90 -9.22 -4.55 8.95
N ASP A 91 -10.07 -5.52 9.30
CA ASP A 91 -11.16 -5.32 10.26
C ASP A 91 -10.70 -5.51 11.72
N LYS A 92 -9.46 -5.98 11.92
CA LYS A 92 -8.91 -6.28 13.24
C LYS A 92 -7.54 -5.63 13.37
N LYS A 93 -7.33 -4.93 14.48
CA LYS A 93 -5.99 -4.46 14.84
C LYS A 93 -5.11 -5.65 15.22
N GLU A 94 -4.01 -5.83 14.51
CA GLU A 94 -3.02 -6.89 14.75
C GLU A 94 -1.75 -6.28 15.37
N GLU A 95 -0.94 -7.10 16.06
CA GLU A 95 0.29 -6.65 16.72
C GLU A 95 1.32 -6.11 15.72
N MET A 96 1.35 -6.68 14.52
CA MET A 96 2.28 -6.32 13.46
C MET A 96 1.83 -5.09 12.66
N ASP A 97 0.66 -4.52 12.96
CA ASP A 97 0.15 -3.35 12.27
C ASP A 97 1.00 -2.11 12.56
N GLN A 98 1.45 -1.47 11.49
CA GLN A 98 2.06 -0.17 11.52
C GLN A 98 1.17 0.83 10.79
N THR A 99 0.62 1.78 11.54
CA THR A 99 -0.14 2.91 11.00
C THR A 99 0.76 4.12 10.90
N ILE A 100 0.93 4.67 9.69
CA ILE A 100 1.80 5.81 9.42
C ILE A 100 0.99 6.90 8.70
N PRO A 101 0.98 8.15 9.20
CA PRO A 101 0.34 9.26 8.50
C PRO A 101 1.13 9.61 7.23
N VAL A 102 0.41 9.93 6.15
CA VAL A 102 1.02 10.38 4.90
C VAL A 102 1.16 11.90 4.96
N ILE A 103 2.36 12.40 4.71
CA ILE A 103 2.68 13.83 4.76
C ILE A 103 2.57 14.52 3.39
N GLU A 104 2.70 13.74 2.31
CA GLU A 104 2.72 14.25 0.94
C GLU A 104 2.20 13.17 -0.02
N THR A 105 1.42 13.59 -1.01
CA THR A 105 0.97 12.74 -2.12
C THR A 105 1.47 13.34 -3.43
N ILE A 106 2.04 12.50 -4.28
CA ILE A 106 2.58 12.91 -5.59
C ILE A 106 1.78 12.16 -6.65
N VAL A 107 0.89 12.87 -7.34
CA VAL A 107 0.12 12.33 -8.46
C VAL A 107 0.88 12.60 -9.75
N HIS A 108 1.10 11.56 -10.54
CA HIS A 108 1.74 11.70 -11.85
C HIS A 108 0.87 12.55 -12.78
N ASP A 109 1.48 13.51 -13.49
CA ASP A 109 0.77 14.34 -14.48
C ASP A 109 0.48 13.51 -15.74
N TYR A 110 -0.69 12.88 -15.80
CA TYR A 110 -1.09 11.96 -16.86
C TYR A 110 -2.10 12.56 -17.87
N ARG A 111 -2.23 13.90 -17.97
CA ARG A 111 -3.23 14.57 -18.84
C ARG A 111 -3.32 14.10 -20.31
N SER A 112 -2.40 13.27 -20.80
CA SER A 112 -2.38 12.70 -22.15
C SER A 112 -2.99 11.29 -22.31
N CYS A 113 -3.34 10.53 -21.25
CA CYS A 113 -3.87 9.15 -21.44
C CYS A 113 -5.39 9.05 -21.41
N LYS A 114 -6.11 10.15 -21.15
CA LYS A 114 -7.52 10.25 -21.51
C LYS A 114 -7.55 10.49 -23.01
N GLY A 115 -7.86 9.44 -23.77
CA GLY A 115 -7.98 9.50 -25.22
C GLY A 115 -8.75 10.75 -25.63
N ALA A 116 -8.19 11.44 -26.62
CA ALA A 116 -8.86 12.47 -27.40
C ALA A 116 -10.01 11.89 -28.27
N ASP A 117 -10.39 10.62 -28.06
CA ASP A 117 -11.27 9.87 -28.92
C ASP A 117 -12.34 9.25 -28.02
N GLY A 118 -13.52 9.88 -27.97
CA GLY A 118 -14.65 9.43 -27.16
C GLY A 118 -15.24 8.09 -27.61
N LEU A 119 -14.56 7.00 -27.29
CA LEU A 119 -15.10 5.65 -27.40
C LEU A 119 -14.97 4.92 -26.06
N GLU A 120 -16.13 4.46 -25.62
CA GLU A 120 -16.38 3.60 -24.48
C GLU A 120 -15.68 2.24 -24.66
N GLU A 121 -14.49 2.09 -24.10
CA GLU A 121 -13.84 0.77 -24.00
C GLU A 121 -14.15 0.17 -22.63
N SER A 122 -15.21 -0.63 -22.64
CA SER A 122 -15.45 -1.69 -21.67
C SER A 122 -14.36 -2.76 -21.80
N GLY A 123 -13.19 -2.51 -21.20
CA GLY A 123 -12.09 -3.48 -21.07
C GLY A 123 -11.76 -3.63 -19.59
N ILE A 124 -12.36 -4.59 -18.89
CA ILE A 124 -11.77 -5.90 -18.60
C ILE A 124 -10.27 -5.78 -18.28
N TRP A 125 -9.97 -5.69 -16.99
CA TRP A 125 -8.89 -6.46 -16.39
C TRP A 125 -9.53 -7.53 -15.50
#